data_AF-C6E8Q8-F1
#
_entry.id   AF-C6E8Q8-F1
#
_cell.length_a   1.000
_cell.length_b   1.000
_cell.length_c   1.000
_cell.angle_alpha   90.00
_cell.angle_beta   90.00
_cell.angle_gamma   90.00
#
_symmetry.space_group_name_H-M   'P 1'
#
loop_
_entity.id
_entity.type
_entity.pdbx_description
1 polymer ?
#
loop_
_entity_poly.entity_id
_entity_poly.type
_entity_poly.pdbx_seq_one_letter_code
_entity_poly.pdbx_strand_id
1 'polypeptide(L)' 'MDFDYTEYEYLPECKDGCGAITDWLNSREMAREVGENHGRQTGHEWIVLEKMREDQPPGK' A
#
# COMPACT_ATOMS: atom_id res chain seq x y z
N MET A 1 8.38 20.75 -1.84
CA MET A 1 7.44 19.65 -1.57
C MET A 1 8.24 18.63 -0.81
N ASP A 2 8.25 18.75 0.51
CA ASP A 2 8.72 17.69 1.38
C ASP A 2 7.75 16.53 1.19
N PHE A 3 8.18 15.52 0.45
CA PHE A 3 7.50 14.24 0.48
C PHE A 3 7.70 13.74 1.90
N ASP A 4 6.70 13.92 2.75
CA ASP A 4 6.67 13.32 4.09
C ASP A 4 7.06 11.85 3.93
N TYR A 5 8.31 11.55 4.30
CA TYR A 5 8.82 10.19 4.37
C TYR A 5 8.09 9.55 5.53
N THR A 6 6.93 8.98 5.24
CA THR A 6 6.16 8.22 6.22
C THR A 6 6.99 7.02 6.64
N GLU A 7 7.03 6.76 7.95
CA GLU A 7 7.74 5.61 8.53
C GLU A 7 7.12 4.26 8.09
N TYR A 8 6.00 4.32 7.36
CA TYR A 8 5.16 3.21 6.97
C TYR A 8 4.99 3.13 5.47
N GLU A 9 4.99 1.91 4.96
CA GLU A 9 4.59 1.55 3.61
C GLU A 9 3.24 0.84 3.63
N TYR A 10 2.45 1.07 2.60
CA TYR A 10 1.09 0.55 2.46
C TYR A 10 0.94 -0.23 1.16
N LEU A 11 0.48 -1.48 1.23
CA LEU A 11 0.24 -2.32 0.05
C LEU A 11 -1.26 -2.58 -0.08
N PRO A 12 -1.92 -2.11 -1.14
CA PRO A 12 -3.25 -2.58 -1.47
C PRO A 12 -3.17 -4.01 -2.04
N GLU A 13 -3.58 -4.99 -1.24
CA GLU A 13 -3.60 -6.39 -1.62
C GLU A 13 -5.00 -6.80 -2.07
N CYS A 14 -5.08 -7.47 -3.22
CA CYS A 14 -6.30 -8.09 -3.70
C CYS A 14 -6.45 -9.49 -3.07
N LYS A 15 -7.55 -9.72 -2.34
CA LYS A 15 -7.80 -11.00 -1.65
C LYS A 15 -8.15 -12.12 -2.63
N ASP A 16 -8.66 -11.78 -3.80
CA ASP A 16 -8.92 -12.72 -4.88
C ASP A 16 -7.63 -13.18 -5.59
N GLY A 17 -6.46 -12.69 -5.18
CA GLY A 17 -5.16 -13.19 -5.64
C GLY A 17 -4.87 -12.88 -7.11
N CYS A 18 -5.47 -11.83 -7.67
CA CYS A 18 -5.36 -11.51 -9.10
C CYS A 18 -3.98 -10.94 -9.50
N GLY A 19 -3.10 -10.67 -8.55
CA GLY A 19 -1.73 -10.18 -8.79
C GLY A 19 -1.65 -8.81 -9.45
N ALA A 20 -2.76 -8.05 -9.49
CA ALA A 20 -2.82 -6.77 -10.18
C ALA A 20 -2.13 -5.63 -9.43
N ILE A 21 -1.95 -5.77 -8.11
CA ILE A 21 -1.29 -4.77 -7.27
C ILE A 21 -0.25 -5.46 -6.38
N THR A 22 1.01 -5.09 -6.59
CA THR A 22 2.17 -5.68 -5.90
C THR A 22 3.10 -4.65 -5.27
N ASP A 23 2.83 -3.36 -5.49
CA ASP A 23 3.71 -2.27 -5.09
C ASP A 23 3.32 -1.69 -3.73
N TRP A 24 4.32 -1.53 -2.87
CA TRP A 24 4.22 -0.80 -1.62
C TRP A 24 4.27 0.70 -1.89
N LEU A 25 3.31 1.44 -1.34
CA LEU A 25 3.13 2.87 -1.53
C LEU A 25 3.46 3.61 -0.23
N ASN A 26 4.06 4.79 -0.33
CA ASN A 26 4.40 5.63 0.83
C ASN A 26 3.21 6.42 1.38
N SER A 27 2.00 6.23 0.83
CA SER A 27 0.79 6.91 1.28
C SER A 27 -0.37 5.93 1.41
N ARG A 28 -0.99 5.93 2.59
CA ARG A 28 -2.19 5.13 2.87
C ARG A 28 -3.36 5.55 1.99
N GLU A 29 -3.49 6.85 1.73
CA GLU A 29 -4.56 7.37 0.87
C GLU A 29 -4.39 6.89 -0.57
N MET A 30 -3.15 6.92 -1.08
CA MET A 30 -2.84 6.39 -2.41
C MET A 30 -3.11 4.89 -2.50
N ALA A 31 -2.70 4.12 -1.49
CA ALA A 31 -2.99 2.68 -1.44
C ALA A 31 -4.49 2.39 -1.41
N ARG A 32 -5.24 3.18 -0.65
CA ARG A 32 -6.70 3.07 -0.61
C ARG A 32 -7.33 3.39 -1.97
N GLU A 33 -6.89 4.46 -2.63
CA GLU A 33 -7.41 4.84 -3.96
C GLU A 33 -7.17 3.74 -5.00
N VAL A 34 -5.98 3.15 -5.01
CA VAL A 34 -5.64 2.05 -5.92
C VAL A 34 -6.49 0.81 -5.63
N GLY A 35 -6.65 0.44 -4.35
CA GLY A 35 -7.52 -0.66 -3.93
C GLY A 35 -9.00 -0.43 -4.29
N GLU A 36 -9.54 0.75 -4.01
CA GLU A 36 -10.91 1.14 -4.35
C GLU A 36 -11.16 1.10 -5.85
N ASN A 37 -10.23 1.63 -6.65
CA ASN A 37 -10.33 1.61 -8.10
C ASN A 37 -10.29 0.18 -8.65
N HIS A 38 -9.40 -0.67 -8.12
CA HIS A 38 -9.32 -2.08 -8.49
C HIS A 38 -10.62 -2.83 -8.18
N GLY A 39 -11.12 -2.70 -6.95
CA GLY A 39 -12.38 -3.33 -6.53
C GLY A 39 -13.57 -2.84 -7.35
N ARG A 40 -13.61 -1.55 -7.73
CA ARG A 40 -14.67 -1.02 -8.62
C ARG A 40 -14.61 -1.56 -10.05
N GLN A 41 -13.41 -1.77 -10.60
CA GLN A 41 -13.26 -2.24 -11.97
C GLN A 41 -13.49 -3.75 -12.11
N THR A 42 -13.06 -4.53 -11.13
CA THR A 42 -13.04 -6.00 -11.19
C THR A 42 -14.14 -6.66 -10.36
N GLY A 43 -14.67 -5.95 -9.36
CA GLY A 43 -15.53 -6.53 -8.33
C GLY A 43 -14.78 -7.33 -7.26
N HIS A 44 -13.45 -7.36 -7.29
CA HIS A 44 -12.64 -8.10 -6.32
C HIS A 44 -12.61 -7.44 -4.94
N GLU A 45 -12.48 -8.27 -3.92
CA GLU A 45 -12.21 -7.84 -2.56
C GLU A 45 -10.74 -7.44 -2.41
N TRP A 46 -10.50 -6.37 -1.67
CA TRP A 46 -9.17 -5.83 -1.44
C TRP A 46 -9.02 -5.36 0.01
N ILE A 47 -7.78 -5.22 0.45
CA ILE A 47 -7.37 -4.76 1.77
C ILE A 47 -6.12 -3.90 1.61
N VAL A 48 -5.88 -2.97 2.52
CA VAL A 48 -4.58 -2.29 2.63
C VAL A 48 -3.80 -2.89 3.79
N LEU A 49 -2.67 -3.49 3.47
CA LEU A 49 -1.67 -3.90 4.45
C LEU A 49 -0.75 -2.72 4.77
N GLU A 50 -0.27 -2.66 6.00
CA GLU A 50 0.70 -1.66 6.45
C GLU A 50 1.92 -2.35 7.06
N LYS A 51 3.12 -1.82 6.76
CA LYS A 51 4.37 -2.25 7.39
C LYS A 51 5.25 -1.03 7.66
N MET A 52 6.13 -1.11 8.67
CA MET A 52 7.17 -0.10 8.84
C MET A 52 8.26 -0.29 7.78
N ARG A 53 8.84 0.81 7.30
CA ARG A 53 10.02 0.77 6.43
C ARG A 53 11.20 0.23 7.25
N GLU A 54 11.88 -0.79 6.74
CA GLU A 54 13.03 -1.41 7.41
C GLU A 54 14.31 -0.54 7.39
N ASP A 55 14.23 0.70 6.88
CA ASP A 55 15.37 1.63 6.75
C ASP A 55 15.60 2.50 8.01
N GLN A 56 15.26 2.00 9.20
CA GLN A 56 15.89 2.53 10.41
C GLN A 56 17.18 1.74 10.66
N PRO A 57 18.39 2.31 10.46
CA PRO A 57 19.56 1.71 11.06
C PRO A 57 19.29 1.63 12.58
N PRO A 58 19.57 0.48 13.24
CA PRO A 58 19.50 0.43 14.68
C PRO A 58 20.46 1.50 15.20
N GLY A 59 19.91 2.51 15.87
CA GLY A 59 20.69 3.64 16.38
C GLY A 59 21.92 3.14 17.12
N LYS A 60 23.09 3.67 16.72
CA LYS A 60 24.32 3.66 17.50
C LYS A 60 25.02 4.99 17.36
#